data_AF-A0A967IGJ7-F1
#
_entry.id   AF-A0A967IGJ7-F1
#
_cell.length_a   1.000
_cell.length_b   1.000
_cell.length_c   1.000
_cell.angle_alpha   90.00
_cell.angle_beta   90.00
_cell.angle_gamma   90.00
#
_symmetry.space_group_name_H-M   'P 1'
#
loop_
_entity.id
_entity.type
_entity.pdbx_description
1 polymer ?
#
loop_
_entity_poly.entity_id
_entity_poly.type
_entity_poly.pdbx_seq_one_letter_code
_entity_poly.pdbx_strand_id
1 'polypeptide(L)'
;MLLLLLAASASAVAASGLRSIEAIERLVEAGAAGLALRVIAEEQPQLSDSPVAWQRWERLRLAILEAREDWPAVIARVAEYPPGLA
;
A
#
# COMPACT_ATOMS: atom_id res chain seq x y z
N MET A 1 -16.23 5.26 -29.08
CA MET A 1 -15.78 3.94 -28.58
C MET A 1 -14.43 3.94 -27.87
N LEU A 2 -13.52 4.90 -28.10
CA LEU A 2 -12.24 4.99 -27.36
C LEU A 2 -12.40 5.37 -25.87
N LEU A 3 -13.40 6.21 -25.53
CA LEU A 3 -13.69 6.65 -24.16
C LEU A 3 -14.21 5.54 -23.23
N LEU A 4 -14.84 4.49 -23.78
CA LEU A 4 -15.35 3.34 -23.00
C LEU A 4 -14.24 2.35 -22.62
N LEU A 5 -13.16 2.29 -23.40
CA LEU A 5 -12.00 1.43 -23.11
C LEU A 5 -11.12 2.02 -21.99
N LEU A 6 -11.00 3.35 -21.89
CA LEU A 6 -10.16 3.99 -20.87
C LEU A 6 -10.76 3.91 -19.44
N ALA A 7 -12.10 3.94 -19.32
CA ALA A 7 -12.78 3.83 -18.03
C ALA A 7 -12.73 2.40 -17.44
N ALA A 8 -12.67 1.37 -18.30
CA ALA A 8 -12.62 -0.02 -17.86
C ALA A 8 -11.30 -0.38 -17.16
N SER A 9 -10.17 0.19 -17.62
CA SER A 9 -8.84 -0.08 -17.07
C SER A 9 -8.66 0.48 -15.66
N ALA A 10 -9.19 1.67 -15.38
CA ALA A 10 -9.10 2.29 -14.06
C ALA A 10 -9.86 1.50 -12.98
N SER A 11 -11.03 0.94 -13.34
CA SER A 11 -11.86 0.15 -12.44
C SER A 11 -11.23 -1.21 -12.09
N ALA A 12 -10.55 -1.85 -13.05
CA ALA A 12 -9.84 -3.10 -12.83
C ALA A 12 -8.64 -2.94 -11.88
N VAL A 13 -7.86 -1.86 -12.03
CA VAL A 13 -6.71 -1.54 -11.15
C VAL A 13 -7.18 -1.26 -9.73
N ALA A 14 -8.27 -0.48 -9.55
CA ALA A 14 -8.82 -0.19 -8.24
C ALA A 14 -9.34 -1.45 -7.52
N ALA A 15 -10.04 -2.34 -8.24
CA ALA A 15 -10.52 -3.60 -7.69
C ALA A 15 -9.37 -4.58 -7.35
N SER A 16 -8.27 -4.55 -8.11
CA SER A 16 -7.06 -5.32 -7.82
C SER A 16 -6.41 -4.88 -6.51
N GLY A 17 -6.21 -3.56 -6.33
CA GLY A 17 -5.58 -3.03 -5.11
C GLY A 17 -6.39 -3.29 -3.83
N LEU A 18 -7.73 -3.32 -3.93
CA LEU A 18 -8.62 -3.70 -2.83
C LEU A 18 -8.40 -5.15 -2.38
N ARG A 19 -8.30 -6.09 -3.34
CA ARG A 19 -8.04 -7.51 -3.05
C ARG A 19 -6.66 -7.73 -2.44
N SER A 20 -5.64 -6.99 -2.90
CA SER A 20 -4.30 -7.08 -2.31
C SER A 20 -4.28 -6.58 -0.86
N ILE A 21 -5.00 -5.51 -0.52
CA ILE A 21 -5.08 -5.02 0.87
C ILE A 21 -5.73 -6.05 1.80
N GLU A 22 -6.86 -6.65 1.39
CA GLU A 22 -7.51 -7.69 2.19
C GLU A 22 -6.59 -8.92 2.39
N ALA A 23 -5.78 -9.26 1.39
CA ALA A 23 -4.77 -10.30 1.52
C ALA A 23 -3.68 -9.93 2.53
N ILE A 24 -3.20 -8.67 2.51
CA ILE A 24 -2.21 -8.17 3.48
C ILE A 24 -2.77 -8.21 4.90
N GLU A 25 -4.01 -7.79 5.12
CA GLU A 25 -4.67 -7.83 6.43
C GLU A 25 -4.74 -9.26 6.98
N ARG A 26 -5.17 -10.24 6.14
CA ARG A 26 -5.17 -11.66 6.54
C ARG A 26 -3.78 -12.20 6.88
N LEU A 27 -2.72 -11.73 6.23
CA LEU A 27 -1.35 -12.11 6.58
C LEU A 27 -0.97 -11.58 7.96
N VAL A 28 -1.35 -10.36 8.30
CA VAL A 28 -1.09 -9.77 9.62
C VAL A 28 -1.86 -10.53 10.70
N GLU A 29 -3.14 -10.83 10.47
CA GLU A 29 -3.97 -11.63 11.37
C GLU A 29 -3.41 -13.04 11.60
N ALA A 30 -2.80 -13.63 10.58
CA ALA A 30 -2.11 -14.92 10.67
C ALA A 30 -0.72 -14.86 11.32
N GLY A 31 -0.29 -13.68 11.83
CA GLY A 31 1.02 -13.48 12.43
C GLY A 31 2.17 -13.33 11.43
N ALA A 32 1.87 -13.32 10.12
CA ALA A 32 2.84 -13.23 9.03
C ALA A 32 3.16 -11.78 8.64
N ALA A 33 3.35 -10.89 9.62
CA ALA A 33 3.57 -9.46 9.39
C ALA A 33 4.81 -9.15 8.52
N GLY A 34 5.87 -9.96 8.59
CA GLY A 34 7.04 -9.80 7.72
C GLY A 34 6.72 -10.07 6.24
N LEU A 35 5.84 -11.05 5.96
CA LEU A 35 5.38 -11.33 4.61
C LEU A 35 4.43 -10.23 4.12
N ALA A 36 3.55 -9.74 4.99
CA ALA A 36 2.69 -8.60 4.71
C ALA A 36 3.50 -7.36 4.26
N LEU A 37 4.58 -7.03 4.98
CA LEU A 37 5.48 -5.92 4.61
C LEU A 37 6.18 -6.14 3.27
N ARG A 38 6.55 -7.39 2.94
CA ARG A 38 7.13 -7.73 1.64
C ARG A 38 6.13 -7.52 0.50
N VAL A 39 4.89 -7.99 0.67
CA VAL A 39 3.83 -7.77 -0.33
C VAL A 39 3.60 -6.27 -0.53
N ILE A 40 3.55 -5.48 0.55
CA ILE A 40 3.43 -4.02 0.44
C ILE A 40 4.62 -3.43 -0.33
N ALA A 41 5.85 -3.88 -0.10
CA ALA A 41 7.02 -3.37 -0.82
C ALA A 41 7.00 -3.70 -2.32
N GLU A 42 6.45 -4.86 -2.70
CA GLU A 42 6.43 -5.34 -4.09
C GLU A 42 5.25 -4.80 -4.89
N GLU A 43 4.08 -4.64 -4.27
CA GLU A 43 2.83 -4.35 -4.98
C GLU A 43 2.28 -2.93 -4.75
N GLN A 44 2.85 -2.15 -3.82
CA GLN A 44 2.33 -0.80 -3.54
C GLN A 44 2.33 0.05 -4.83
N PRO A 45 1.18 0.63 -5.21
CA PRO A 45 1.11 1.54 -6.35
C PRO A 45 2.04 2.73 -6.14
N GLN A 46 2.72 3.18 -7.19
CA GLN A 46 3.51 4.40 -7.11
C GLN A 46 2.60 5.60 -6.79
N LEU A 47 3.13 6.56 -6.01
CA LEU A 47 2.37 7.75 -5.61
C LEU A 47 1.83 8.53 -6.83
N SER A 48 2.63 8.60 -7.92
CA SER A 48 2.26 9.28 -9.17
C SER A 48 1.07 8.63 -9.89
N ASP A 49 0.92 7.31 -9.76
CA ASP A 49 -0.08 6.54 -10.50
C ASP A 49 -1.43 6.60 -9.79
N SER A 50 -1.40 6.51 -8.46
CA SER A 50 -2.60 6.59 -7.64
C SER A 50 -2.29 7.06 -6.21
N PRO A 51 -2.37 8.37 -5.93
CA PRO A 51 -2.10 8.90 -4.59
C PRO A 51 -2.99 8.29 -3.50
N VAL A 52 -4.27 8.07 -3.82
CA VAL A 52 -5.24 7.50 -2.87
C VAL A 52 -4.90 6.04 -2.54
N ALA A 53 -4.55 5.24 -3.55
CA ALA A 53 -4.18 3.85 -3.32
C ALA A 53 -2.84 3.78 -2.58
N TRP A 54 -1.83 4.56 -3.00
CA TRP A 54 -0.54 4.66 -2.30
C TRP A 54 -0.74 4.97 -0.82
N GLN A 55 -1.54 5.99 -0.49
CA GLN A 55 -1.77 6.40 0.89
C GLN A 55 -2.42 5.30 1.73
N ARG A 56 -3.36 4.55 1.15
CA ARG A 56 -4.04 3.46 1.86
C ARG A 56 -3.06 2.34 2.20
N TRP A 57 -2.18 1.98 1.27
CA TRP A 57 -1.13 0.99 1.49
C TRP A 57 -0.09 1.49 2.49
N GLU A 58 0.27 2.77 2.40
CA GLU A 58 1.25 3.37 3.30
C GLU A 58 0.76 3.36 4.75
N ARG A 59 -0.51 3.72 4.99
CA ARG A 59 -1.11 3.61 6.33
C ARG A 59 -1.05 2.19 6.88
N LEU A 60 -1.29 1.18 6.03
CA LEU A 60 -1.22 -0.21 6.44
C LEU A 60 0.23 -0.63 6.78
N ARG A 61 1.21 -0.21 5.96
CA ARG A 61 2.64 -0.44 6.27
C ARG A 61 3.00 0.14 7.63
N LEU A 62 2.66 1.41 7.87
CA LEU A 62 2.97 2.07 9.14
C LEU A 62 2.30 1.38 10.32
N ALA A 63 1.01 1.05 10.21
CA ALA A 63 0.30 0.32 11.26
C ALA A 63 0.95 -1.04 11.59
N ILE A 64 1.45 -1.77 10.59
CA ILE A 64 2.18 -3.03 10.81
C ILE A 64 3.51 -2.80 11.53
N LEU A 65 4.26 -1.77 11.15
CA LEU A 65 5.54 -1.44 11.79
C LEU A 65 5.34 -0.97 13.24
N GLU A 66 4.33 -0.12 13.47
CA GLU A 66 3.94 0.37 14.80
C GLU A 66 3.49 -0.78 15.72
N ALA A 67 2.66 -1.69 15.23
CA ALA A 67 2.22 -2.87 15.98
C ALA A 67 3.38 -3.82 16.35
N ARG A 68 4.50 -3.73 15.63
CA ARG A 68 5.75 -4.47 15.91
C ARG A 68 6.75 -3.67 16.74
N GLU A 69 6.40 -2.43 17.12
CA GLU A 69 7.30 -1.47 17.78
C GLU A 69 8.59 -1.20 16.98
N ASP A 70 8.54 -1.36 15.66
CA ASP A 70 9.68 -1.15 14.75
C ASP A 70 9.82 0.34 14.38
N TRP A 71 10.02 1.18 15.39
CA TRP A 71 10.18 2.63 15.24
C TRP A 71 11.31 3.05 14.31
N PRO A 72 12.48 2.37 14.30
CA PRO A 72 13.52 2.67 13.32
C PRO A 72 13.04 2.52 11.87
N ALA A 73 12.24 1.48 11.57
CA ALA A 73 11.67 1.28 10.25
C ALA A 73 10.60 2.34 9.90
N VAL A 74 9.78 2.76 10.86
CA VAL A 74 8.83 3.88 10.67
C VAL A 74 9.58 5.16 10.28
N ILE A 75 10.62 5.52 11.05
CA ILE A 75 11.41 6.73 10.80
C ILE A 75 12.09 6.65 9.44
N ALA A 76 12.75 5.53 9.14
CA ALA A 76 13.40 5.31 7.86
C ALA A 76 12.41 5.45 6.70
N ARG A 77 11.20 4.90 6.85
CA ARG A 77 10.17 4.96 5.81
C ARG A 77 9.65 6.36 5.57
N VAL A 78 9.32 7.11 6.64
CA VAL A 78 8.80 8.48 6.53
C VAL A 78 9.87 9.43 5.96
N ALA A 79 11.15 9.18 6.23
CA ALA A 79 12.25 9.96 5.64
C ALA A 79 12.35 9.83 4.11
N GLU A 80 11.75 8.78 3.52
CA GLU A 80 11.69 8.56 2.07
C GLU A 80 10.48 9.23 1.41
N TYR A 81 9.60 9.89 2.18
CA TYR A 81 8.41 10.51 1.60
C TYR A 81 8.79 11.69 0.70
N PRO A 82 8.08 11.90 -0.41
CA PRO A 82 8.28 13.07 -1.24
C PRO A 82 8.07 14.37 -0.43
N PRO A 83 8.76 15.45 -0.80
CA PRO A 83 8.60 16.74 -0.12
C PRO A 83 7.13 17.19 -0.15
N GLY A 84 6.62 17.63 0.99
CA GLY A 84 5.22 18.07 1.16
C GLY A 84 4.25 16.98 1.64
N LEU A 85 4.73 15.79 1.99
CA LEU A 85 3.91 14.67 2.52
C LEU A 85 4.22 14.30 3.98
N ALA A 86 5.08 15.04 4.66
CA ALA A 86 5.48 14.83 6.06
C ALA A 86 4.71 15.74 7.03
#